data_AF-A0A959MXY6-F1
#
_entry.id   AF-A0A959MXY6-F1
#
_cell.length_a   1.000
_cell.length_b   1.000
_cell.length_c   1.000
_cell.angle_alpha   90.00
_cell.angle_beta   90.00
_cell.angle_gamma   90.00
#
_symmetry.space_group_name_H-M   'P 1'
#
loop_
_entity.id
_entity.type
_entity.pdbx_description
1 polymer ?
#
loop_
_entity_poly.entity_id
_entity_poly.type
_entity_poly.pdbx_seq_one_letter_code
_entity_poly.pdbx_strand_id
1 'polypeptide(L)'
;MDPVITVHLFLLQGTGFISADELICGGKGSCLDFKAGNITANIIKITSLETENAGYPTILLDDGSQNQNLILYFDEIQNLNSNGGDAVKITEGIATLIGRRIYALNGMSVDLNNIIISALIQSDEIISETKGINISNSDEQVIIDANYIEGSNGNDGVIRSASGSNYLIRNAKITNTYTSSPSIGIYLDTGSQTIEIENLIIVTGTETNDFSIFRNSTTNIDIKNLGLFVKKAISMHITLKIGTGTGTGENFKYIISNDIT
;
A
#
# COMPACT_ATOMS: atom_id res chain seq x y z
N MET A 1 4.00 -31.67 -7.06
CA MET A 1 3.99 -31.31 -5.63
C MET A 1 5.13 -30.34 -5.51
N ASP A 2 4.78 -29.07 -5.46
CA ASP A 2 5.79 -28.05 -5.30
C ASP A 2 6.19 -28.03 -3.81
N PRO A 3 7.41 -27.57 -3.49
CA PRO A 3 7.95 -27.72 -2.16
C PRO A 3 7.37 -26.71 -1.16
N VAL A 4 7.19 -27.15 0.09
CA VAL A 4 7.09 -26.26 1.26
C VAL A 4 8.50 -25.95 1.74
N ILE A 5 8.82 -24.66 1.83
CA ILE A 5 10.12 -24.16 2.28
C ILE A 5 9.94 -23.50 3.64
N THR A 6 10.59 -24.05 4.67
CA THR A 6 10.66 -23.43 6.01
C THR A 6 12.06 -22.91 6.26
N VAL A 7 12.20 -21.60 6.40
CA VAL A 7 13.50 -20.92 6.57
C VAL A 7 13.41 -19.85 7.64
N HIS A 8 14.56 -19.40 8.12
CA HIS A 8 14.62 -18.19 8.94
C HIS A 8 14.61 -16.92 8.07
N LEU A 9 15.28 -16.99 6.91
CA LEU A 9 15.42 -15.93 5.93
C LEU A 9 15.67 -16.57 4.55
N PHE A 10 14.95 -16.15 3.51
CA PHE A 10 15.27 -16.49 2.12
C PHE A 10 15.90 -15.28 1.43
N LEU A 11 17.24 -15.23 1.44
CA LEU A 11 18.02 -14.15 0.85
C LEU A 11 18.26 -14.43 -0.64
N LEU A 12 17.90 -13.48 -1.49
CA LEU A 12 18.02 -13.61 -2.94
C LEU A 12 18.87 -12.49 -3.55
N GLN A 13 19.86 -12.90 -4.34
CA GLN A 13 20.69 -12.07 -5.20
C GLN A 13 20.92 -12.82 -6.51
N GLY A 14 20.54 -12.23 -7.64
CA GLY A 14 20.80 -12.80 -8.96
C GLY A 14 19.63 -12.69 -9.92
N THR A 15 19.71 -13.46 -11.01
CA THR A 15 18.66 -13.49 -12.04
C THR A 15 18.14 -14.91 -12.18
N GLY A 16 16.82 -15.09 -12.27
CA GLY A 16 16.23 -16.41 -12.37
C GLY A 16 14.75 -16.50 -12.02
N PHE A 17 14.31 -17.74 -11.83
CA PHE A 17 12.93 -18.08 -11.51
C PHE A 17 12.86 -18.93 -10.24
N ILE A 18 11.83 -18.69 -9.42
CA ILE A 18 11.59 -19.41 -8.17
C ILE A 18 10.14 -19.88 -8.15
N SER A 19 9.90 -21.14 -7.77
CA SER A 19 8.55 -21.68 -7.57
C SER A 19 8.48 -22.42 -6.24
N ALA A 20 7.46 -22.13 -5.44
CA ALA A 20 7.18 -22.85 -4.20
C ALA A 20 5.69 -22.78 -3.89
N ASP A 21 5.16 -23.81 -3.22
CA ASP A 21 3.79 -23.77 -2.71
C ASP A 21 3.72 -22.83 -1.49
N GLU A 22 4.70 -22.93 -0.60
CA GLU A 22 4.67 -22.18 0.63
C GLU A 22 6.08 -21.81 1.13
N LEU A 23 6.22 -20.59 1.61
CA LEU A 23 7.40 -20.07 2.29
C LEU A 23 7.00 -19.57 3.68
N ILE A 24 7.41 -20.30 4.72
CA ILE A 24 7.15 -19.94 6.11
C ILE A 24 8.44 -19.49 6.78
N CYS A 25 8.40 -18.33 7.44
CA CYS A 25 9.50 -17.87 8.29
C CYS A 25 9.07 -17.63 9.73
N GLY A 26 9.87 -18.16 10.66
CA GLY A 26 9.70 -17.96 12.11
C GLY A 26 10.27 -16.63 12.60
N GLY A 27 10.06 -15.55 11.84
CA GLY A 27 10.30 -14.12 12.17
C GLY A 27 11.71 -13.67 12.58
N LYS A 28 12.77 -14.46 12.33
CA LYS A 28 14.16 -13.96 12.40
C LYS A 28 14.61 -13.40 11.05
N GLY A 29 14.03 -12.27 10.66
CA GLY A 29 14.21 -11.63 9.35
C GLY A 29 12.97 -11.76 8.46
N SER A 30 13.06 -11.21 7.25
CA SER A 30 12.00 -11.30 6.25
C SER A 30 11.91 -12.71 5.67
N CYS A 31 10.71 -13.16 5.30
CA CYS A 31 10.57 -14.46 4.64
C CYS A 31 11.28 -14.44 3.29
N LEU A 32 11.06 -13.36 2.52
CA LEU A 32 11.74 -13.07 1.26
C LEU A 32 12.51 -11.75 1.42
N ASP A 33 13.83 -11.81 1.30
CA ASP A 33 14.70 -10.62 1.30
C ASP A 33 15.45 -10.56 -0.04
N PHE A 34 14.99 -9.67 -0.91
CA PHE A 34 15.53 -9.53 -2.26
C PHE A 34 16.46 -8.33 -2.35
N LYS A 35 17.74 -8.64 -2.58
CA LYS A 35 18.82 -7.66 -2.55
C LYS A 35 19.25 -7.19 -3.94
N ALA A 36 19.33 -8.05 -4.95
CA ALA A 36 19.81 -7.59 -6.27
C ALA A 36 19.39 -8.51 -7.41
N GLY A 37 19.29 -7.94 -8.62
CA GLY A 37 19.11 -8.67 -9.88
C GLY A 37 17.66 -8.69 -10.37
N ASN A 38 17.31 -9.69 -11.18
CA ASN A 38 16.00 -9.81 -11.82
C ASN A 38 15.38 -11.17 -11.51
N ILE A 39 14.42 -11.23 -10.60
CA ILE A 39 13.76 -12.48 -10.20
C ILE A 39 12.29 -12.44 -10.59
N THR A 40 11.82 -13.54 -11.18
CA THR A 40 10.40 -13.87 -11.23
C THR A 40 10.12 -15.01 -10.26
N ALA A 41 9.22 -14.80 -9.31
CA ALA A 41 8.85 -15.79 -8.31
C ALA A 41 7.36 -16.12 -8.43
N ASN A 42 7.03 -17.40 -8.31
CA ASN A 42 5.68 -17.90 -8.13
C ASN A 42 5.63 -18.62 -6.78
N ILE A 43 5.19 -17.92 -5.74
CA ILE A 43 5.11 -18.47 -4.38
C ILE A 43 3.69 -18.29 -3.89
N ILE A 44 2.93 -19.38 -3.84
CA ILE A 44 1.48 -19.34 -3.57
C ILE A 44 1.23 -18.71 -2.20
N LYS A 45 1.96 -19.11 -1.16
CA LYS A 45 1.80 -18.54 0.17
C LYS A 45 3.13 -18.16 0.81
N ILE A 46 3.22 -16.95 1.35
CA ILE A 46 4.37 -16.47 2.11
C ILE A 46 3.87 -16.00 3.47
N THR A 47 4.39 -16.58 4.55
CA THR A 47 3.90 -16.31 5.90
C THR A 47 5.02 -16.09 6.90
N SER A 48 5.08 -14.87 7.46
CA SER A 48 5.84 -14.60 8.68
C SER A 48 5.00 -14.92 9.89
N LEU A 49 5.50 -15.82 10.74
CA LEU A 49 4.87 -16.19 12.01
C LEU A 49 5.28 -15.24 13.14
N GLU A 50 4.48 -15.26 14.21
CA GLU A 50 4.74 -14.52 15.44
C GLU A 50 6.10 -14.86 16.04
N THR A 51 6.86 -13.82 16.41
CA THR A 51 8.10 -13.97 17.18
C THR A 51 8.16 -12.99 18.32
N GLU A 52 8.90 -13.39 19.35
CA GLU A 52 8.96 -12.65 20.62
C GLU A 52 9.61 -11.26 20.52
N ASN A 53 10.33 -10.87 19.45
CA ASN A 53 11.19 -9.67 19.53
C ASN A 53 11.47 -8.84 18.26
N ALA A 54 11.03 -9.19 17.04
CA ALA A 54 11.40 -8.38 15.87
C ALA A 54 10.31 -8.26 14.79
N GLY A 55 9.89 -7.02 14.51
CA GLY A 55 8.90 -6.68 13.49
C GLY A 55 9.48 -6.56 12.07
N TYR A 56 10.07 -7.65 11.56
CA TYR A 56 10.53 -7.71 10.18
C TYR A 56 9.35 -7.85 9.19
N PRO A 57 9.46 -7.29 7.99
CA PRO A 57 8.42 -7.44 6.99
C PRO A 57 8.42 -8.85 6.39
N THR A 58 7.30 -9.34 5.87
CA THR A 58 7.26 -10.66 5.22
C THR A 58 8.05 -10.68 3.92
N ILE A 59 7.91 -9.61 3.12
CA ILE A 59 8.72 -9.37 1.93
C ILE A 59 9.50 -8.08 2.11
N LEU A 60 10.81 -8.12 1.84
CA LEU A 60 11.69 -6.96 1.82
C LEU A 60 12.41 -6.88 0.47
N LEU A 61 12.34 -5.71 -0.17
CA LEU A 61 13.21 -5.33 -1.28
C LEU A 61 14.05 -4.13 -0.81
N ASP A 62 15.34 -4.34 -0.58
CA ASP A 62 16.26 -3.36 0.04
C ASP A 62 17.73 -3.77 -0.13
N ASP A 63 18.64 -2.95 -0.68
CA ASP A 63 20.08 -3.28 -0.80
C ASP A 63 21.03 -2.06 -0.93
N GLY A 64 20.51 -0.83 -0.95
CA GLY A 64 21.26 0.40 -1.22
C GLY A 64 21.82 0.55 -2.65
N SER A 65 21.39 -0.28 -3.61
CA SER A 65 21.95 -0.30 -4.98
C SER A 65 20.94 -0.05 -6.10
N GLN A 66 19.63 -0.06 -5.80
CA GLN A 66 18.51 0.14 -6.73
C GLN A 66 18.45 -0.82 -7.94
N ASN A 67 19.20 -1.93 -7.92
CA ASN A 67 19.29 -2.88 -9.03
C ASN A 67 18.36 -4.09 -8.87
N GLN A 68 17.28 -3.94 -8.10
CA GLN A 68 16.28 -4.98 -7.87
C GLN A 68 15.14 -4.86 -8.87
N ASN A 69 14.78 -5.98 -9.48
CA ASN A 69 13.54 -6.13 -10.22
C ASN A 69 12.88 -7.46 -9.81
N LEU A 70 11.81 -7.37 -9.04
CA LEU A 70 11.04 -8.51 -8.59
C LEU A 70 9.68 -8.54 -9.28
N ILE A 71 9.35 -9.67 -9.89
CA ILE A 71 7.98 -10.02 -10.26
C ILE A 71 7.56 -11.18 -9.37
N LEU A 72 6.52 -11.02 -8.56
CA LEU A 72 6.01 -12.06 -7.66
C LEU A 72 4.54 -12.34 -7.93
N TYR A 73 4.24 -13.59 -8.23
CA TYR A 73 2.89 -14.16 -8.24
C TYR A 73 2.62 -14.89 -6.93
N PHE A 74 1.46 -14.62 -6.32
CA PHE A 74 1.09 -15.19 -5.01
C PHE A 74 -0.43 -15.33 -4.84
N ASP A 75 -0.88 -16.19 -3.93
CA ASP A 75 -2.24 -16.17 -3.41
C ASP A 75 -2.30 -15.37 -2.09
N GLU A 76 -1.37 -15.61 -1.17
CA GLU A 76 -1.34 -14.96 0.14
C GLU A 76 0.06 -14.50 0.55
N ILE A 77 0.18 -13.22 0.94
CA ILE A 77 1.30 -12.71 1.73
C ILE A 77 0.76 -12.34 3.11
N GLN A 78 1.34 -12.91 4.16
CA GLN A 78 0.85 -12.76 5.53
C GLN A 78 1.99 -12.43 6.49
N ASN A 79 1.87 -11.27 7.15
CA ASN A 79 2.62 -11.01 8.37
C ASN A 79 1.71 -11.23 9.59
N LEU A 80 1.90 -12.33 10.30
CA LEU A 80 1.13 -12.70 11.48
C LEU A 80 1.83 -12.29 12.78
N ASN A 81 2.83 -11.41 12.72
CA ASN A 81 3.56 -10.96 13.89
C ASN A 81 2.75 -9.93 14.68
N SER A 82 2.45 -10.24 15.94
CA SER A 82 1.69 -9.38 16.85
C SER A 82 2.50 -8.18 17.36
N ASN A 83 3.84 -8.22 17.27
CA ASN A 83 4.74 -7.19 17.78
C ASN A 83 5.11 -6.12 16.74
N GLY A 84 4.58 -6.20 15.52
CA GLY A 84 4.90 -5.31 14.41
C GLY A 84 5.42 -6.06 13.18
N GLY A 85 5.62 -5.33 12.09
CA GLY A 85 6.18 -5.84 10.84
C GLY A 85 5.20 -5.72 9.68
N ASP A 86 5.71 -5.26 8.54
CA ASP A 86 4.87 -5.02 7.37
C ASP A 86 4.66 -6.31 6.57
N ALA A 87 3.57 -6.47 5.81
CA ALA A 87 3.46 -7.63 4.91
C ALA A 87 4.43 -7.47 3.73
N VAL A 88 4.48 -6.28 3.15
CA VAL A 88 5.41 -5.94 2.07
C VAL A 88 6.12 -4.65 2.42
N LYS A 89 7.45 -4.63 2.29
CA LYS A 89 8.26 -3.43 2.35
C LYS A 89 9.18 -3.32 1.14
N ILE A 90 9.09 -2.21 0.43
CA ILE A 90 9.93 -1.91 -0.72
C ILE A 90 10.61 -0.57 -0.44
N THR A 91 11.94 -0.60 -0.33
CA THR A 91 12.74 0.61 -0.09
C THR A 91 13.48 1.09 -1.33
N GLU A 92 13.66 0.21 -2.31
CA GLU A 92 14.28 0.54 -3.59
C GLU A 92 13.97 -0.47 -4.69
N GLY A 93 14.30 -0.07 -5.93
CA GLY A 93 14.17 -0.90 -7.12
C GLY A 93 12.77 -0.93 -7.72
N ILE A 94 12.47 -2.02 -8.42
CA ILE A 94 11.21 -2.26 -9.14
C ILE A 94 10.51 -3.48 -8.55
N ALA A 95 9.22 -3.35 -8.25
CA ALA A 95 8.39 -4.45 -7.76
C ALA A 95 7.10 -4.60 -8.56
N THR A 96 6.80 -5.81 -9.02
CA THR A 96 5.48 -6.19 -9.55
C THR A 96 4.94 -7.33 -8.72
N LEU A 97 3.90 -7.06 -7.93
CA LEU A 97 3.25 -8.02 -7.05
C LEU A 97 1.84 -8.28 -7.57
N ILE A 98 1.54 -9.50 -7.97
CA ILE A 98 0.24 -9.89 -8.54
C ILE A 98 -0.30 -11.08 -7.76
N GLY A 99 -1.44 -10.92 -7.11
CA GLY A 99 -2.01 -11.99 -6.32
C GLY A 99 -3.42 -11.75 -5.78
N ARG A 100 -3.80 -12.51 -4.75
CA ARG A 100 -5.13 -12.40 -4.13
C ARG A 100 -5.14 -11.55 -2.87
N ARG A 101 -4.28 -11.83 -1.88
CA ARG A 101 -4.35 -11.15 -0.57
C ARG A 101 -2.99 -10.79 0.01
N ILE A 102 -2.85 -9.53 0.42
CA ILE A 102 -1.76 -9.02 1.26
C ILE A 102 -2.34 -8.69 2.64
N TYR A 103 -1.81 -9.27 3.70
CA TYR A 103 -2.33 -9.10 5.06
C TYR A 103 -1.23 -8.88 6.10
N ALA A 104 -1.41 -7.87 6.95
CA ALA A 104 -0.59 -7.63 8.13
C ALA A 104 -1.44 -7.59 9.40
N LEU A 105 -1.10 -8.41 10.39
CA LEU A 105 -1.75 -8.41 11.71
C LEU A 105 -1.42 -7.13 12.48
N ASN A 106 -0.13 -6.79 12.59
CA ASN A 106 0.31 -5.55 13.22
C ASN A 106 1.45 -4.93 12.42
N GLY A 107 1.17 -3.84 11.69
CA GLY A 107 2.12 -3.22 10.76
C GLY A 107 1.41 -2.71 9.50
N MET A 108 2.17 -2.27 8.51
CA MET A 108 1.61 -1.85 7.22
C MET A 108 1.35 -3.08 6.34
N SER A 109 0.25 -3.08 5.61
CA SER A 109 0.04 -4.09 4.57
C SER A 109 1.04 -3.89 3.43
N VAL A 110 1.34 -2.63 3.09
CA VAL A 110 2.38 -2.27 2.14
C VAL A 110 3.10 -1.01 2.63
N ASP A 111 4.41 -1.08 2.79
CA ASP A 111 5.31 0.05 3.06
C ASP A 111 6.18 0.33 1.82
N LEU A 112 5.79 1.32 1.04
CA LEU A 112 6.55 1.85 -0.07
C LEU A 112 7.32 3.08 0.41
N ASN A 113 8.60 2.89 0.74
CA ASN A 113 9.36 3.93 1.43
C ASN A 113 10.82 4.03 0.97
N ASN A 114 11.19 5.13 0.32
CA ASN A 114 12.56 5.60 0.02
C ASN A 114 12.82 5.87 -1.48
N ILE A 115 13.67 5.11 -2.20
CA ILE A 115 13.98 5.43 -3.62
C ILE A 115 13.37 4.34 -4.49
N ILE A 116 12.05 4.37 -4.57
CA ILE A 116 11.30 3.41 -5.38
C ILE A 116 11.36 3.90 -6.82
N ILE A 117 11.93 3.07 -7.70
CA ILE A 117 11.93 3.36 -9.13
C ILE A 117 10.48 3.24 -9.61
N SER A 118 9.86 2.07 -9.44
CA SER A 118 8.44 1.86 -9.72
C SER A 118 7.88 0.66 -8.94
N ALA A 119 6.56 0.65 -8.72
CA ALA A 119 5.88 -0.51 -8.17
C ALA A 119 4.50 -0.69 -8.79
N LEU A 120 4.16 -1.94 -9.13
CA LEU A 120 2.80 -2.37 -9.48
C LEU A 120 2.34 -3.38 -8.43
N ILE A 121 1.25 -3.07 -7.74
CA ILE A 121 0.61 -3.97 -6.79
C ILE A 121 -0.81 -4.23 -7.28
N GLN A 122 -1.05 -5.45 -7.75
CA GLN A 122 -2.36 -5.92 -8.17
C GLN A 122 -2.82 -7.03 -7.22
N SER A 123 -3.81 -6.76 -6.38
CA SER A 123 -4.27 -7.72 -5.36
C SER A 123 -5.75 -7.56 -5.11
N ASP A 124 -6.52 -8.65 -4.96
CA ASP A 124 -7.95 -8.52 -4.61
C ASP A 124 -8.12 -7.80 -3.27
N GLU A 125 -7.32 -8.16 -2.27
CA GLU A 125 -7.40 -7.63 -0.91
C GLU A 125 -6.03 -7.15 -0.40
N ILE A 126 -6.00 -5.95 0.21
CA ILE A 126 -4.84 -5.41 0.92
C ILE A 126 -5.29 -4.93 2.30
N ILE A 127 -4.96 -5.68 3.35
CA ILE A 127 -5.58 -5.54 4.68
C ILE A 127 -4.51 -5.37 5.75
N SER A 128 -4.70 -4.41 6.65
CA SER A 128 -3.98 -4.32 7.92
C SER A 128 -4.94 -4.03 9.07
N GLU A 129 -4.73 -4.66 10.23
CA GLU A 129 -5.58 -4.39 11.40
C GLU A 129 -5.19 -3.10 12.14
N THR A 130 -3.95 -2.64 12.00
CA THR A 130 -3.43 -1.51 12.78
C THR A 130 -3.06 -0.29 11.96
N LYS A 131 -2.65 -0.47 10.71
CA LYS A 131 -2.24 0.61 9.78
C LYS A 131 -2.88 0.36 8.43
N GLY A 132 -2.22 0.70 7.33
CA GLY A 132 -2.64 0.34 5.98
C GLY A 132 -1.46 0.43 5.04
N ILE A 133 -1.57 1.25 4.01
CA ILE A 133 -0.54 1.46 2.98
C ILE A 133 0.23 2.75 3.29
N ASN A 134 1.55 2.72 3.16
CA ASN A 134 2.40 3.91 3.15
C ASN A 134 3.05 4.07 1.78
N ILE A 135 3.07 5.30 1.26
CA ILE A 135 3.70 5.65 0.00
C ILE A 135 4.52 6.93 0.22
N SER A 136 5.84 6.83 0.07
CA SER A 136 6.77 7.96 0.07
C SER A 136 7.72 7.86 -1.13
N ASN A 137 8.20 9.01 -1.59
CA ASN A 137 9.31 9.16 -2.55
C ASN A 137 9.37 8.08 -3.66
N SER A 138 8.71 8.33 -4.79
CA SER A 138 8.83 7.45 -5.96
C SER A 138 9.24 8.25 -7.19
N ASP A 139 10.25 7.75 -7.90
CA ASP A 139 10.78 8.38 -9.12
C ASP A 139 9.76 8.26 -10.25
N GLU A 140 9.18 7.06 -10.43
CA GLU A 140 8.06 6.81 -11.33
C GLU A 140 6.74 6.60 -10.56
N GLN A 141 5.64 6.47 -11.31
CA GLN A 141 4.32 6.28 -10.74
C GLN A 141 4.19 4.85 -10.17
N VAL A 142 3.84 4.77 -8.89
CA VAL A 142 3.37 3.53 -8.26
C VAL A 142 1.91 3.27 -8.65
N ILE A 143 1.57 2.05 -9.03
CA ILE A 143 0.19 1.64 -9.35
C ILE A 143 -0.29 0.63 -8.32
N ILE A 144 -1.40 0.96 -7.64
CA ILE A 144 -2.12 0.05 -6.74
C ILE A 144 -3.50 -0.22 -7.35
N ASP A 145 -3.74 -1.46 -7.75
CA ASP A 145 -4.99 -1.94 -8.33
C ASP A 145 -5.55 -3.04 -7.43
N ALA A 146 -6.61 -2.72 -6.70
CA ALA A 146 -7.18 -3.64 -5.73
C ALA A 146 -8.70 -3.56 -5.68
N ASN A 147 -9.36 -4.63 -5.26
CA ASN A 147 -10.81 -4.60 -5.05
C ASN A 147 -11.15 -4.03 -3.66
N TYR A 148 -10.37 -4.39 -2.65
CA TYR A 148 -10.60 -4.01 -1.26
C TYR A 148 -9.29 -3.64 -0.55
N ILE A 149 -9.29 -2.48 0.11
CA ILE A 149 -8.18 -2.01 0.94
C ILE A 149 -8.74 -1.67 2.31
N GLU A 150 -8.22 -2.32 3.34
CA GLU A 150 -8.65 -2.10 4.72
C GLU A 150 -7.47 -1.72 5.59
N GLY A 151 -7.70 -0.76 6.47
CA GLY A 151 -6.71 -0.32 7.42
C GLY A 151 -7.30 0.44 8.60
N SER A 152 -6.43 0.82 9.51
CA SER A 152 -6.73 1.68 10.65
C SER A 152 -5.79 2.88 10.68
N ASN A 153 -6.03 3.82 11.60
CA ASN A 153 -5.31 5.09 11.71
C ASN A 153 -3.88 5.00 12.26
N GLY A 154 -3.32 3.80 12.47
CA GLY A 154 -1.96 3.68 13.01
C GLY A 154 -0.86 4.27 12.11
N ASN A 155 -1.20 4.79 10.93
CA ASN A 155 -0.34 5.60 10.07
C ASN A 155 -1.05 6.86 9.52
N ASP A 156 -1.85 7.53 10.34
CA ASP A 156 -2.62 8.76 10.03
C ASP A 156 -3.78 8.60 9.02
N GLY A 157 -3.95 7.42 8.45
CA GLY A 157 -5.07 7.01 7.60
C GLY A 157 -4.87 5.59 7.07
N VAL A 158 -5.82 5.10 6.27
CA VAL A 158 -5.69 3.79 5.58
C VAL A 158 -4.57 3.84 4.54
N ILE A 159 -4.46 4.96 3.83
CA ILE A 159 -3.35 5.23 2.91
C ILE A 159 -2.67 6.51 3.35
N ARG A 160 -1.37 6.43 3.67
CA ARG A 160 -0.53 7.59 3.90
C ARG A 160 0.26 7.92 2.63
N SER A 161 0.06 9.13 2.15
CA SER A 161 0.81 9.75 1.05
C SER A 161 1.78 10.77 1.65
N ALA A 162 3.03 10.35 1.81
CA ALA A 162 4.10 11.19 2.31
C ALA A 162 4.69 12.07 1.20
N SER A 163 5.62 12.96 1.56
CA SER A 163 6.35 13.79 0.59
C SER A 163 7.00 12.94 -0.50
N GLY A 164 7.00 13.45 -1.73
CA GLY A 164 7.59 12.82 -2.90
C GLY A 164 6.79 11.64 -3.48
N SER A 165 5.61 11.32 -2.93
CA SER A 165 4.79 10.22 -3.46
C SER A 165 4.22 10.55 -4.84
N ASN A 166 4.31 9.59 -5.75
CA ASN A 166 3.73 9.64 -7.09
C ASN A 166 2.98 8.32 -7.36
N TYR A 167 1.65 8.33 -7.33
CA TYR A 167 0.88 7.09 -7.42
C TYR A 167 -0.47 7.23 -8.12
N LEU A 168 -0.92 6.10 -8.66
CA LEU A 168 -2.26 5.80 -9.12
C LEU A 168 -2.84 4.72 -8.20
N ILE A 169 -4.04 4.96 -7.67
CA ILE A 169 -4.83 3.93 -7.01
C ILE A 169 -6.18 3.77 -7.72
N ARG A 170 -6.57 2.51 -7.97
CA ARG A 170 -7.79 2.25 -8.73
C ARG A 170 -8.57 1.01 -8.30
N ASN A 171 -9.86 1.01 -8.68
CA ASN A 171 -10.85 -0.08 -8.52
C ASN A 171 -11.14 -0.51 -7.07
N ALA A 172 -10.68 0.23 -6.08
CA ALA A 172 -10.72 -0.18 -4.69
C ALA A 172 -11.88 0.44 -3.91
N LYS A 173 -12.49 -0.39 -3.05
CA LYS A 173 -13.15 0.09 -1.84
C LYS A 173 -12.12 0.20 -0.71
N ILE A 174 -11.87 1.42 -0.24
CA ILE A 174 -10.99 1.74 0.88
C ILE A 174 -11.84 1.88 2.14
N THR A 175 -11.57 1.09 3.17
CA THR A 175 -12.31 1.11 4.43
C THR A 175 -11.37 1.36 5.61
N ASN A 176 -11.70 2.39 6.40
CA ASN A 176 -11.04 2.66 7.66
C ASN A 176 -11.82 2.01 8.82
N THR A 177 -11.19 1.08 9.53
CA THR A 177 -11.78 0.36 10.67
C THR A 177 -11.59 1.07 12.01
N TYR A 178 -10.85 2.18 12.04
CA TYR A 178 -10.62 2.97 13.25
C TYR A 178 -11.94 3.52 13.78
N THR A 179 -12.26 3.16 15.01
CA THR A 179 -13.54 3.47 15.66
C THR A 179 -13.55 4.81 16.39
N SER A 180 -12.44 5.55 16.35
CA SER A 180 -12.29 6.86 16.99
C SER A 180 -12.09 7.95 15.92
N SER A 181 -12.34 9.21 16.29
CA SER A 181 -12.14 10.35 15.40
C SER A 181 -10.74 10.96 15.62
N PRO A 182 -10.05 11.40 14.55
CA PRO A 182 -10.47 11.38 13.15
C PRO A 182 -10.37 9.97 12.54
N SER A 183 -11.30 9.54 11.70
CA SER A 183 -11.17 8.37 10.82
C SER A 183 -10.86 8.86 9.40
N ILE A 184 -9.70 8.47 8.85
CA ILE A 184 -9.15 9.05 7.60
C ILE A 184 -8.91 7.98 6.54
N GLY A 185 -9.49 8.13 5.36
CA GLY A 185 -9.27 7.22 4.23
C GLY A 185 -7.87 7.38 3.66
N ILE A 186 -7.63 8.52 3.01
CA ILE A 186 -6.32 8.89 2.46
C ILE A 186 -5.79 10.11 3.21
N TYR A 187 -4.61 9.99 3.82
CA TYR A 187 -3.91 11.06 4.49
C TYR A 187 -2.78 11.59 3.60
N LEU A 188 -2.80 12.89 3.31
CA LEU A 188 -1.79 13.59 2.52
C LEU A 188 -0.93 14.40 3.48
N ASP A 189 0.34 14.02 3.61
CA ASP A 189 1.28 14.73 4.45
C ASP A 189 1.72 16.07 3.80
N THR A 190 2.61 16.79 4.47
CA THR A 190 3.33 17.91 3.87
C THR A 190 4.24 17.45 2.71
N GLY A 191 4.57 18.38 1.82
CA GLY A 191 5.45 18.13 0.66
C GLY A 191 4.71 18.12 -0.68
N SER A 192 5.44 17.73 -1.72
CA SER A 192 4.90 17.53 -3.08
C SER A 192 4.40 16.10 -3.23
N GLN A 193 3.21 15.94 -3.79
CA GLN A 193 2.66 14.64 -4.17
C GLN A 193 2.00 14.73 -5.55
N THR A 194 2.08 13.65 -6.32
CA THR A 194 1.38 13.49 -7.60
C THR A 194 0.42 12.32 -7.46
N ILE A 195 -0.89 12.59 -7.53
CA ILE A 195 -1.91 11.61 -7.13
C ILE A 195 -2.95 11.48 -8.24
N GLU A 196 -3.18 10.23 -8.64
CA GLU A 196 -4.28 9.84 -9.50
C GLU A 196 -5.17 8.81 -8.81
N ILE A 197 -6.48 8.99 -8.94
CA ILE A 197 -7.50 8.07 -8.40
C ILE A 197 -8.50 7.70 -9.51
N GLU A 198 -8.82 6.42 -9.63
CA GLU A 198 -9.79 5.92 -10.61
C GLU A 198 -10.75 4.92 -9.97
N ASN A 199 -12.05 5.12 -10.11
CA ASN A 199 -13.07 4.19 -9.63
C ASN A 199 -12.88 3.75 -8.16
N LEU A 200 -12.83 4.72 -7.24
CA LEU A 200 -12.65 4.48 -5.81
C LEU A 200 -13.93 4.72 -5.01
N ILE A 201 -14.10 3.90 -3.97
CA ILE A 201 -15.08 4.11 -2.90
C ILE A 201 -14.31 4.26 -1.59
N ILE A 202 -14.50 5.36 -0.86
CA ILE A 202 -13.85 5.57 0.45
C ILE A 202 -14.90 5.59 1.56
N VAL A 203 -14.74 4.65 2.49
CA VAL A 203 -15.60 4.47 3.66
C VAL A 203 -14.80 4.76 4.94
N THR A 204 -15.19 5.82 5.63
CA THR A 204 -14.61 6.21 6.92
C THR A 204 -15.67 6.31 8.01
N GLY A 205 -15.27 6.75 9.20
CA GLY A 205 -16.17 7.03 10.31
C GLY A 205 -17.26 8.06 10.01
N THR A 206 -18.11 8.33 10.99
CA THR A 206 -19.28 9.21 10.84
C THR A 206 -19.11 10.58 11.48
N GLU A 207 -18.08 10.78 12.29
CA GLU A 207 -17.87 11.97 13.11
C GLU A 207 -17.49 13.20 12.28
N THR A 208 -17.71 14.40 12.82
CA THR A 208 -17.50 15.66 12.08
C THR A 208 -16.04 15.86 11.62
N ASN A 209 -15.08 15.33 12.37
CA ASN A 209 -13.65 15.43 12.08
C ASN A 209 -13.10 14.22 11.31
N ASP A 210 -13.97 13.37 10.77
CA ASP A 210 -13.57 12.27 9.90
C ASP A 210 -13.53 12.74 8.44
N PHE A 211 -12.58 12.21 7.66
CA PHE A 211 -12.30 12.69 6.31
C PHE A 211 -12.07 11.53 5.35
N SER A 212 -12.62 11.62 4.14
CA SER A 212 -12.31 10.63 3.10
C SER A 212 -10.90 10.85 2.55
N ILE A 213 -10.53 12.11 2.35
CA ILE A 213 -9.16 12.53 2.05
C ILE A 213 -8.85 13.74 2.93
N PHE A 214 -7.76 13.66 3.69
CA PHE A 214 -7.28 14.72 4.56
C PHE A 214 -5.92 15.23 4.11
N ARG A 215 -5.70 16.54 4.13
CA ARG A 215 -4.42 17.17 3.85
C ARG A 215 -3.86 17.89 5.07
N ASN A 216 -2.68 17.46 5.51
CA ASN A 216 -1.89 18.09 6.56
C ASN A 216 -1.01 19.22 6.02
N SER A 217 -1.60 20.17 5.29
CA SER A 217 -0.86 21.30 4.73
C SER A 217 -1.81 22.47 4.43
N THR A 218 -1.27 23.69 4.47
CA THR A 218 -1.99 24.91 4.07
C THR A 218 -1.85 25.22 2.57
N THR A 219 -0.99 24.48 1.85
CA THR A 219 -0.83 24.62 0.40
C THR A 219 -1.82 23.75 -0.34
N ASN A 220 -2.41 24.26 -1.42
CA ASN A 220 -3.34 23.47 -2.23
C ASN A 220 -2.60 22.34 -2.97
N ILE A 221 -3.28 21.21 -3.16
CA ILE A 221 -2.87 20.13 -4.08
C ILE A 221 -3.99 19.83 -5.08
N ASP A 222 -3.59 19.42 -6.26
CA ASP A 222 -4.48 18.87 -7.28
C ASP A 222 -4.39 17.34 -7.30
N ILE A 223 -5.53 16.66 -7.29
CA ILE A 223 -5.64 15.21 -7.46
C ILE A 223 -6.39 14.93 -8.76
N LYS A 224 -5.79 14.13 -9.66
CA LYS A 224 -6.50 13.66 -10.85
C LYS A 224 -7.52 12.60 -10.43
N ASN A 225 -8.79 12.86 -10.71
CA ASN A 225 -9.92 12.05 -10.29
C ASN A 225 -10.72 11.60 -11.51
N LEU A 226 -10.82 10.28 -11.70
CA LEU A 226 -11.61 9.65 -12.76
C LEU A 226 -12.75 8.78 -12.21
N GLY A 227 -13.14 8.99 -10.95
CA GLY A 227 -14.30 8.35 -10.33
C GLY A 227 -14.07 8.16 -8.83
N LEU A 228 -14.71 9.00 -8.02
CA LEU A 228 -14.58 8.96 -6.56
C LEU A 228 -15.95 9.07 -5.89
N PHE A 229 -16.24 8.08 -5.04
CA PHE A 229 -17.40 8.02 -4.17
C PHE A 229 -16.91 8.01 -2.72
N VAL A 230 -17.51 8.84 -1.87
CA VAL A 230 -17.03 9.03 -0.50
C VAL A 230 -18.17 9.05 0.50
N LYS A 231 -17.90 8.56 1.70
CA LYS A 231 -18.82 8.68 2.83
C LYS A 231 -18.72 10.01 3.57
N LYS A 232 -17.50 10.58 3.66
CA LYS A 232 -17.23 11.87 4.32
C LYS A 232 -16.66 12.90 3.36
N ALA A 233 -16.77 14.17 3.73
CA ALA A 233 -16.18 15.26 2.98
C ALA A 233 -14.65 15.11 2.86
N ILE A 234 -14.10 15.72 1.81
CA ILE A 234 -12.66 15.90 1.62
C ILE A 234 -12.25 17.18 2.36
N SER A 235 -11.07 17.18 3.00
CA SER A 235 -10.59 18.36 3.73
C SER A 235 -10.34 19.55 2.80
N MET A 236 -10.18 20.74 3.40
CA MET A 236 -9.69 21.91 2.67
C MET A 236 -8.31 21.67 2.04
N HIS A 237 -7.94 22.53 1.09
CA HIS A 237 -6.67 22.49 0.33
C HIS A 237 -6.49 21.33 -0.66
N ILE A 238 -7.56 20.62 -0.99
CA ILE A 238 -7.57 19.58 -2.03
C ILE A 238 -8.50 20.01 -3.16
N THR A 239 -7.99 20.01 -4.39
CA THR A 239 -8.76 20.23 -5.61
C THR A 239 -8.78 18.93 -6.42
N LEU A 240 -9.98 18.43 -6.73
CA LEU A 240 -10.11 17.28 -7.64
C LEU A 240 -10.22 17.78 -9.09
N LYS A 241 -9.42 17.21 -9.99
CA LYS A 241 -9.39 17.55 -11.43
C LYS A 241 -9.76 16.33 -12.28
N ILE A 242 -10.54 16.53 -13.33
CA ILE A 242 -10.72 15.53 -14.40
C ILE A 242 -9.74 15.85 -15.53
N GLY A 243 -8.84 14.92 -15.86
CA GLY A 243 -7.84 15.08 -16.93
C GLY A 243 -6.73 16.12 -16.63
N THR A 244 -6.00 16.53 -17.67
CA THR A 244 -5.00 17.61 -17.58
C THR A 244 -5.72 18.96 -17.65
N GLY A 245 -5.93 19.60 -16.50
CA GLY A 245 -6.77 20.81 -16.40
C GLY A 245 -6.28 21.95 -17.29
N THR A 246 -7.11 22.37 -18.25
CA THR A 246 -6.86 23.52 -19.14
C THR A 246 -7.78 24.72 -18.86
N GLY A 247 -8.33 24.86 -17.65
CA GLY A 247 -9.27 25.95 -17.33
C GLY A 247 -9.46 26.25 -15.84
N THR A 248 -10.16 27.35 -15.55
CA THR A 248 -10.42 27.90 -14.21
C THR A 248 -11.64 27.31 -13.49
N GLY A 249 -12.17 26.18 -13.96
CA GLY A 249 -13.36 25.53 -13.41
C GLY A 249 -13.04 24.20 -12.71
N GLU A 250 -13.64 24.00 -11.53
CA GLU A 250 -13.67 22.71 -10.82
C GLU A 250 -14.47 21.69 -11.65
N ASN A 251 -13.80 20.75 -12.31
CA ASN A 251 -14.47 19.73 -13.12
C ASN A 251 -14.95 18.57 -12.22
N PHE A 252 -16.26 18.58 -11.93
CA PHE A 252 -17.08 17.62 -11.17
C PHE A 252 -16.61 17.22 -9.75
N LYS A 253 -17.49 17.51 -8.79
CA LYS A 253 -17.36 17.13 -7.38
C LYS A 253 -17.79 15.67 -7.22
N TYR A 254 -16.93 14.90 -6.58
CA TYR A 254 -17.18 13.58 -5.98
C TYR A 254 -18.60 13.42 -5.40
N ILE A 255 -19.09 12.19 -5.32
CA ILE A 255 -20.40 11.90 -4.74
C ILE A 255 -20.23 11.59 -3.25
N ILE A 256 -20.83 12.42 -2.39
CA ILE A 256 -21.02 12.08 -0.97
C ILE A 256 -22.30 11.27 -0.85
N SER A 257 -22.23 10.05 -0.32
CA SER A 257 -23.41 9.24 -0.04
C SER A 257 -23.32 8.58 1.33
N ASN A 258 -24.39 8.73 2.11
CA ASN A 258 -24.53 8.07 3.42
C ASN A 258 -24.89 6.59 3.29
N ASP A 259 -25.27 6.14 2.08
CA ASP A 259 -25.65 4.75 1.81
C ASP A 259 -24.44 3.86 1.49
N ILE A 260 -23.22 4.43 1.48
CA ILE A 260 -21.97 3.67 1.31
C ILE A 260 -21.59 3.06 2.67
N THR A 261 -21.64 1.73 2.75
CA THR A 261 -21.20 0.92 3.89
C THR A 261 -20.03 0.04 3.50
#